data_AF-A0A356Z5S6-F1
#
_entry.id   AF-A0A356Z5S6-F1
#
_cell.length_a   1.000
_cell.length_b   1.000
_cell.length_c   1.000
_cell.angle_alpha   90.00
_cell.angle_beta   90.00
_cell.angle_gamma   90.00
#
_symmetry.space_group_name_H-M   'P 1'
#
loop_
_entity.id
_entity.type
_entity.pdbx_description
1 polymer ?
#
loop_
_entity_poly.entity_id
_entity_poly.type
_entity_poly.pdbx_seq_one_letter_code
_entity_poly.pdbx_strand_id
1 'polypeptide(L)'
;ILQSLGQFMVPALMGLPMNLIVIAIVLTIGSKFGIYALAWSTFVGIMFQFLIQWPSLRKQGYRFYWQFDLQDPSIRQVGKLITPVIIGTAILQVNTLVDRMFASNLPTGSISVLDYSNKLTGLVVGIIITAIAAVALPKFSQLAVSEARSKLSSLVGQVISGLNALIIP
;
A
#
# COMPACT_ATOMS: atom_id res chain seq x y z
N ILE A 1 8.03 -11.49 0.00
CA ILE A 1 8.51 -12.82 0.48
C ILE A 1 7.41 -13.56 1.24
N LEU A 2 6.96 -13.11 2.42
CA LEU A 2 5.91 -13.81 3.20
C LEU A 2 4.59 -14.05 2.43
N GLN A 3 4.13 -13.09 1.62
CA GLN A 3 2.96 -13.27 0.75
C GLN A 3 3.17 -14.33 -0.34
N SER A 4 4.40 -14.48 -0.85
CA SER A 4 4.75 -15.51 -1.83
C SER A 4 4.86 -16.91 -1.21
N LEU A 5 4.98 -16.99 0.12
CA LEU A 5 5.06 -18.25 0.89
C LEU A 5 3.68 -18.63 1.48
N GLY A 6 2.59 -18.02 1.01
CA GLY A 6 1.22 -18.33 1.45
C GLY A 6 0.84 -17.82 2.85
N GLN A 7 1.70 -17.01 3.47
CA GLN A 7 1.48 -16.45 4.80
C GLN A 7 0.94 -15.04 4.68
N PHE A 8 -0.38 -14.91 4.57
CA PHE A 8 -1.08 -13.63 4.39
C PHE A 8 -1.36 -12.89 5.71
N MET A 9 -1.43 -13.62 6.83
CA MET A 9 -1.80 -13.04 8.13
C MET A 9 -0.73 -12.09 8.70
N VAL A 10 0.55 -12.46 8.62
CA VAL A 10 1.65 -11.62 9.12
C VAL A 10 1.82 -10.32 8.29
N PRO A 11 1.80 -10.35 6.95
CA PRO A 11 1.76 -9.15 6.12
C PRO A 11 0.51 -8.29 6.33
N ALA A 12 -0.66 -8.90 6.48
CA ALA A 12 -1.90 -8.17 6.72
C ALA A 12 -1.88 -7.38 8.04
N LEU A 13 -1.18 -7.89 9.06
CA LEU A 13 -1.04 -7.23 10.35
C LEU A 13 0.11 -6.21 10.40
N MET A 14 0.93 -6.04 9.35
CA MET A 14 2.12 -5.14 9.38
C MET A 14 1.78 -3.69 9.70
N GLY A 15 0.60 -3.21 9.27
CA GLY A 15 0.16 -1.83 9.53
C GLY A 15 -0.21 -1.58 10.99
N LEU A 16 -0.62 -2.60 11.75
CA LEU A 16 -1.10 -2.44 13.12
C LEU A 16 0.01 -2.01 14.10
N PRO A 17 1.17 -2.70 14.19
CA PRO A 17 2.25 -2.30 15.08
C PRO A 17 2.71 -0.87 14.83
N MET A 18 2.86 -0.49 13.57
CA MET A 18 3.30 0.86 13.20
C MET A 18 2.30 1.92 13.69
N ASN A 19 1.01 1.73 13.42
CA ASN A 19 -0.02 2.66 13.87
C ASN A 19 -0.11 2.74 15.40
N LEU A 20 -0.02 1.59 16.10
CA LEU A 20 -0.03 1.56 17.57
C LEU A 20 1.14 2.32 18.19
N ILE A 21 2.35 2.17 17.62
CA ILE A 21 3.55 2.85 18.10
C ILE A 21 3.46 4.36 17.85
N VAL A 22 2.97 4.75 16.67
CA VAL A 22 2.73 6.16 16.33
C VAL A 22 1.76 6.79 17.33
N ILE A 23 0.63 6.13 17.61
CA ILE A 23 -0.36 6.61 18.57
C ILE A 23 0.25 6.71 19.98
N ALA A 24 0.94 5.67 20.44
CA ALA A 24 1.53 5.64 21.78
C ALA A 24 2.55 6.77 22.02
N ILE A 25 3.42 7.04 21.04
CA ILE A 25 4.46 8.07 21.17
C ILE A 25 3.86 9.48 21.07
N VAL A 26 2.89 9.70 20.18
CA VAL A 26 2.21 10.99 20.07
C VAL A 26 1.42 11.32 21.35
N LEU A 27 0.74 10.33 21.96
CA LEU A 27 0.00 10.56 23.20
C LEU A 27 0.90 10.82 24.41
N THR A 28 2.07 10.17 24.48
CA THR A 28 2.96 10.27 25.64
C THR A 28 3.89 11.48 25.59
N ILE A 29 4.45 11.78 24.41
CA ILE A 29 5.51 12.79 24.26
C ILE A 29 5.20 13.84 23.18
N GLY A 30 4.08 13.72 22.45
CA GLY A 30 3.69 14.64 21.39
C GLY A 30 3.44 16.07 21.87
N SER A 31 2.86 16.25 23.06
CA SER A 31 2.62 17.59 23.63
C SER A 31 3.90 18.34 24.00
N LYS A 32 4.99 17.62 24.29
CA LYS A 32 6.28 18.20 24.71
C LYS A 32 7.25 18.43 23.55
N PHE A 33 7.27 17.54 22.57
CA PHE A 33 8.26 17.55 21.48
C PHE A 33 7.66 17.90 20.10
N GLY A 34 6.33 18.06 20.00
CA GLY A 34 5.66 18.45 18.76
C GLY A 34 6.07 17.57 17.57
N ILE A 35 6.61 18.19 16.53
CA ILE A 35 7.04 17.53 15.29
C ILE A 35 8.13 16.47 15.53
N TYR A 36 9.03 16.67 16.49
CA TYR A 36 10.10 15.71 16.76
C TYR A 36 9.55 14.38 17.32
N ALA A 37 8.44 14.40 18.05
CA ALA A 37 7.77 13.19 18.51
C ALA A 37 7.27 12.35 17.33
N LEU A 38 6.75 13.00 16.26
CA LEU A 38 6.31 12.30 15.05
C LEU A 38 7.48 11.62 14.33
N ALA A 39 8.62 12.31 14.21
CA ALA A 39 9.83 11.74 13.61
C ALA A 39 10.32 10.50 14.37
N TRP A 40 10.44 10.61 15.71
CA TRP A 40 10.80 9.47 16.56
C TRP A 40 9.80 8.32 16.49
N SER A 41 8.50 8.64 16.44
CA SER A 41 7.46 7.63 16.33
C SER A 41 7.55 6.81 15.05
N THR A 42 7.87 7.47 13.94
CA THR A 42 8.02 6.83 12.63
C THR A 42 9.24 5.91 12.64
N PHE A 43 10.37 6.40 13.16
CA PHE A 43 11.60 5.62 13.25
C PHE A 43 11.43 4.36 14.13
N VAL A 44 10.91 4.51 15.34
CA VAL A 44 10.66 3.39 16.26
C VAL A 44 9.61 2.44 15.69
N GLY A 45 8.57 2.96 15.05
CA GLY A 45 7.54 2.17 14.39
C GLY A 45 8.10 1.27 13.29
N ILE A 46 8.97 1.80 12.43
CA ILE A 46 9.64 1.03 11.37
C ILE A 46 10.58 -0.03 11.96
N MET A 47 11.35 0.33 12.99
CA MET A 47 12.23 -0.64 13.68
C MET A 47 11.47 -1.80 14.30
N PHE A 48 10.35 -1.52 14.99
CA PHE A 48 9.50 -2.56 15.55
C PHE A 48 8.80 -3.39 14.48
N GLN A 49 8.35 -2.76 13.39
CA GLN A 49 7.76 -3.47 12.26
C GLN A 49 8.77 -4.47 11.66
N PHE A 50 10.05 -4.08 11.55
CA PHE A 50 11.12 -4.98 11.13
C PHE A 50 11.37 -6.11 12.16
N LEU A 51 11.42 -5.77 13.45
CA LEU A 51 11.60 -6.73 14.55
C LEU A 51 10.49 -7.77 14.63
N ILE A 52 9.24 -7.43 14.32
CA ILE A 52 8.11 -8.37 14.32
C ILE A 52 8.18 -9.30 13.10
N GLN A 53 8.63 -8.79 11.94
CA GLN A 53 8.79 -9.61 10.74
C GLN A 53 9.94 -10.61 10.83
N TRP A 54 11.02 -10.23 11.51
CA TRP A 54 12.26 -11.01 11.55
C TRP A 54 12.09 -12.44 12.13
N PRO A 55 11.38 -12.66 13.25
CA PRO A 55 11.08 -14.01 13.76
C PRO A 55 10.24 -14.83 12.79
N SER A 56 9.27 -14.20 12.12
CA SER A 56 8.42 -14.88 11.14
C SER A 56 9.21 -15.34 9.92
N LEU A 57 10.20 -14.55 9.48
CA LEU A 57 11.14 -14.92 8.42
C LEU A 57 12.01 -16.10 8.84
N ARG A 58 12.58 -16.07 10.06
CA ARG A 58 13.40 -17.18 10.58
C ARG A 58 12.63 -18.49 10.75
N LYS A 59 11.38 -18.42 11.23
CA LYS A 59 10.51 -19.61 11.39
C LYS A 59 10.24 -20.35 10.07
N GLN A 60 10.33 -19.67 8.93
CA GLN A 60 10.11 -20.27 7.61
C GLN A 60 11.41 -20.79 6.96
N GLY A 61 12.49 -20.90 7.73
CA GLY A 61 13.76 -21.45 7.23
C GLY A 61 14.50 -20.53 6.26
N TYR A 62 14.10 -19.25 6.15
CA TYR A 62 14.79 -18.29 5.30
C TYR A 62 16.19 -18.02 5.86
N ARG A 63 17.20 -18.63 5.23
CA ARG A 63 18.62 -18.34 5.49
C ARG A 63 19.06 -17.26 4.53
N PHE A 64 19.30 -16.07 5.06
CA PHE A 64 19.88 -14.98 4.30
C PHE A 64 21.31 -15.37 3.90
N TYR A 65 21.52 -15.79 2.66
CA TYR A 65 22.84 -15.95 2.08
C TYR A 65 23.18 -14.66 1.32
N TRP A 66 24.27 -14.00 1.72
CA TRP A 66 24.84 -12.88 1.00
C TRP A 66 25.49 -13.39 -0.29
N GLN A 67 24.69 -13.69 -1.30
CA GLN A 67 25.18 -14.06 -2.64
C GLN A 67 24.75 -12.97 -3.62
N PHE A 68 25.63 -11.99 -3.82
CA PHE A 68 25.47 -10.94 -4.82
C PHE A 68 25.96 -11.45 -6.17
N ASP A 69 25.11 -12.17 -6.90
CA ASP A 69 25.40 -12.54 -8.28
C ASP A 69 24.48 -11.76 -9.25
N LEU A 70 24.94 -10.58 -9.66
CA LEU A 70 24.21 -9.70 -10.58
C LEU A 70 23.98 -10.33 -11.97
N GLN A 71 24.64 -11.46 -12.28
CA GLN A 71 24.45 -12.19 -13.53
C GLN A 71 23.40 -13.30 -13.44
N ASP A 72 22.81 -13.52 -12.25
CA ASP A 72 21.73 -14.50 -12.09
C ASP A 72 20.54 -14.14 -13.01
N PRO A 73 20.09 -15.06 -13.89
CA PRO A 73 18.94 -14.85 -14.76
C PRO A 73 17.67 -14.39 -14.01
N SER A 74 17.51 -14.83 -12.77
CA SER A 74 16.41 -14.47 -11.88
C SER A 74 16.48 -12.99 -11.47
N ILE A 75 17.67 -12.47 -11.16
CA ILE A 75 17.85 -11.04 -10.85
C ILE A 75 17.58 -10.19 -12.08
N ARG A 76 18.00 -10.64 -13.27
CA ARG A 76 17.72 -9.93 -14.53
C ARG A 76 16.22 -9.91 -14.86
N GLN A 77 15.50 -11.00 -14.59
CA GLN A 77 14.05 -11.07 -14.75
C GLN A 77 13.33 -10.14 -13.76
N VAL A 78 13.74 -10.14 -12.50
CA VAL A 78 13.23 -9.22 -11.48
C VAL A 78 13.49 -7.77 -11.89
N GLY A 79 14.70 -7.44 -12.36
CA GLY A 79 15.03 -6.11 -12.87
C GLY A 79 14.10 -5.67 -14.00
N LYS A 80 13.87 -6.53 -15.00
CA LYS A 80 12.96 -6.23 -16.13
C LYS A 80 11.52 -5.97 -15.68
N LEU A 81 11.04 -6.65 -14.64
CA LEU A 81 9.70 -6.46 -14.08
C LEU A 81 9.62 -5.25 -13.14
N ILE A 82 10.68 -4.96 -12.40
CA ILE A 82 10.73 -3.81 -11.48
C ILE A 82 10.83 -2.50 -12.24
N THR A 83 11.53 -2.44 -13.38
CA THR A 83 11.65 -1.21 -14.18
C THR A 83 10.30 -0.54 -14.50
N PRO A 84 9.30 -1.22 -15.10
CA PRO A 84 8.00 -0.60 -15.36
C PRO A 84 7.25 -0.24 -14.07
N VAL A 85 7.42 -1.00 -12.99
CA VAL A 85 6.82 -0.70 -11.68
C VAL A 85 7.42 0.57 -11.08
N ILE A 86 8.74 0.75 -11.15
CA ILE A 86 9.42 1.98 -10.69
C ILE A 86 8.93 3.17 -11.49
N ILE A 87 8.86 3.08 -12.82
CA ILE A 87 8.39 4.18 -13.67
C ILE A 87 6.93 4.53 -13.33
N GLY A 88 6.06 3.52 -13.22
CA GLY A 88 4.65 3.74 -12.88
C GLY A 88 4.47 4.38 -11.49
N THR A 89 5.23 3.93 -10.50
CA THR A 89 5.17 4.50 -9.14
C THR A 89 5.83 5.87 -9.04
N ALA A 90 6.87 6.15 -9.82
CA ALA A 90 7.51 7.46 -9.89
C ALA A 90 6.53 8.53 -10.40
N ILE A 91 5.70 8.22 -11.39
CA ILE A 91 4.67 9.14 -11.89
C ILE A 91 3.70 9.54 -10.76
N LEU A 92 3.28 8.59 -9.93
CA LEU A 92 2.40 8.88 -8.78
C LEU A 92 3.08 9.80 -7.76
N GLN A 93 4.38 9.57 -7.49
CA GLN A 93 5.15 10.42 -6.58
C GLN A 93 5.33 11.84 -7.13
N VAL A 94 5.53 11.97 -8.45
CA VAL A 94 5.60 13.27 -9.13
C VAL A 94 4.26 14.00 -8.98
N ASN A 95 3.12 13.33 -9.20
CA ASN A 95 1.81 13.96 -9.01
C ASN A 95 1.66 14.52 -7.59
N THR A 96 1.96 13.71 -6.57
CA THR A 96 1.88 14.17 -5.17
C THR A 96 2.84 15.32 -4.87
N LEU A 97 4.04 15.30 -5.44
CA LEU A 97 5.00 16.39 -5.29
C LEU A 97 4.50 17.69 -5.93
N VAL A 98 3.92 17.59 -7.13
CA VAL A 98 3.30 18.72 -7.84
C VAL A 98 2.12 19.26 -7.05
N ASP A 99 1.23 18.41 -6.54
CA ASP A 99 0.09 18.81 -5.70
C ASP A 99 0.57 19.57 -4.44
N ARG A 100 1.64 19.07 -3.81
CA ARG A 100 2.25 19.72 -2.64
C ARG A 100 2.93 21.04 -2.99
N MET A 101 3.55 21.16 -4.15
CA MET A 101 4.10 22.44 -4.63
C MET A 101 3.00 23.47 -4.82
N PHE A 102 1.88 23.12 -5.47
CA PHE A 102 0.73 24.01 -5.56
C PHE A 102 0.17 24.37 -4.17
N ALA A 103 0.03 23.37 -3.29
CA ALA A 103 -0.47 23.59 -1.92
C ALA A 103 0.49 24.41 -1.04
N SER A 104 1.79 24.42 -1.31
CA SER A 104 2.76 25.25 -0.58
C SER A 104 2.64 26.74 -0.86
N ASN A 105 2.04 27.11 -2.00
CA ASN A 105 1.73 28.50 -2.35
C ASN A 105 0.40 28.99 -1.74
N LEU A 106 -0.36 28.09 -1.11
CA LEU A 106 -1.62 28.38 -0.43
C LEU A 106 -1.39 28.66 1.07
N PRO A 107 -2.41 29.13 1.81
CA PRO A 107 -2.28 29.42 3.23
C PRO A 107 -1.71 28.26 4.06
N THR A 108 -1.13 28.60 5.20
CA THR A 108 -0.56 27.61 6.13
C THR A 108 -1.59 26.54 6.50
N GLY A 109 -1.17 25.27 6.42
CA GLY A 109 -2.05 24.12 6.67
C GLY A 109 -2.66 23.48 5.41
N SER A 110 -2.55 24.09 4.22
CA SER A 110 -3.07 23.50 2.98
C SER A 110 -2.47 22.13 2.65
N ILE A 111 -1.17 21.93 2.89
CA ILE A 111 -0.53 20.61 2.73
C ILE A 111 -1.12 19.58 3.71
N SER A 112 -1.38 19.97 4.96
CA SER A 112 -1.99 19.08 5.96
C SER A 112 -3.43 18.72 5.58
N VAL A 113 -4.21 19.69 5.10
CA VAL A 113 -5.57 19.44 4.58
C VAL A 113 -5.53 18.48 3.40
N LEU A 114 -4.60 18.68 2.45
CA LEU A 114 -4.40 17.77 1.32
C LEU A 114 -4.06 16.35 1.78
N ASP A 115 -3.12 16.20 2.72
CA ASP A 115 -2.76 14.89 3.28
C ASP A 115 -3.94 14.23 4.01
N TYR A 116 -4.77 14.98 4.73
CA TYR A 116 -5.98 14.46 5.36
C TYR A 116 -7.05 14.04 4.33
N SER A 117 -7.26 14.84 3.29
CA SER A 117 -8.16 14.49 2.18
C SER A 117 -7.71 13.19 1.51
N ASN A 118 -6.41 13.03 1.25
CA ASN A 118 -5.86 11.81 0.67
C ASN A 118 -6.08 10.59 1.58
N LYS A 119 -5.96 10.72 2.91
CA LYS A 119 -6.27 9.65 3.85
C LYS A 119 -7.76 9.27 3.82
N LEU A 120 -8.64 10.26 3.76
CA LEU A 120 -10.08 10.02 3.70
C LEU A 120 -10.46 9.30 2.40
N THR A 121 -9.95 9.76 1.25
CA THR A 121 -10.11 9.08 -0.03
C THR A 121 -9.54 7.68 0.00
N GLY A 122 -8.35 7.50 0.59
CA GLY A 122 -7.72 6.19 0.77
C GLY A 122 -8.56 5.23 1.61
N LEU A 123 -9.25 5.72 2.64
CA LEU A 123 -10.18 4.93 3.44
C LEU A 123 -11.37 4.47 2.61
N VAL A 124 -12.00 5.37 1.85
CA VAL A 124 -13.12 5.05 0.95
C VAL A 124 -12.69 3.98 -0.06
N VAL A 125 -11.55 4.18 -0.72
CA VAL A 125 -10.97 3.21 -1.67
C VAL A 125 -10.70 1.87 -0.98
N GLY A 126 -10.06 1.88 0.18
CA GLY A 126 -9.65 0.68 0.91
C GLY A 126 -10.82 -0.17 1.44
N ILE A 127 -11.96 0.43 1.75
CA ILE A 127 -13.14 -0.31 2.20
C ILE A 127 -13.99 -0.73 1.00
N ILE A 128 -14.39 0.21 0.16
CA ILE A 128 -15.40 -0.02 -0.87
C ILE A 128 -14.79 -0.72 -2.08
N ILE A 129 -13.73 -0.15 -2.67
CA ILE A 129 -13.15 -0.66 -3.91
C ILE A 129 -12.49 -2.02 -3.66
N THR A 130 -11.77 -2.16 -2.55
CA THR A 130 -11.13 -3.43 -2.19
C THR A 130 -12.15 -4.55 -1.94
N ALA A 131 -13.27 -4.28 -1.25
CA ALA A 131 -14.32 -5.27 -1.05
C ALA A 131 -14.95 -5.73 -2.36
N ILE A 132 -15.27 -4.78 -3.25
CA ILE A 132 -15.82 -5.09 -4.57
C ILE A 132 -14.81 -5.88 -5.41
N ALA A 133 -13.53 -5.46 -5.43
CA ALA A 133 -12.47 -6.16 -6.14
C ALA A 133 -12.28 -7.59 -5.63
N ALA A 134 -12.33 -7.83 -4.32
CA ALA A 134 -12.19 -9.16 -3.74
C ALA A 134 -13.27 -10.14 -4.23
N VAL A 135 -14.49 -9.64 -4.49
CA VAL A 135 -15.61 -10.45 -5.01
C VAL A 135 -15.59 -10.54 -6.54
N ALA A 136 -15.20 -9.46 -7.21
CA ALA A 136 -15.24 -9.36 -8.67
C ALA A 136 -14.07 -10.07 -9.37
N LEU A 137 -12.84 -9.97 -8.82
CA LEU A 137 -11.64 -10.54 -9.42
C LEU A 137 -11.74 -12.06 -9.68
N PRO A 138 -12.19 -12.90 -8.72
CA PRO A 138 -12.34 -14.33 -8.98
C PRO A 138 -13.34 -14.63 -10.10
N LYS A 139 -14.45 -13.86 -10.17
CA LYS A 139 -15.46 -14.01 -11.23
C LYS A 139 -14.93 -13.59 -12.59
N PHE A 140 -14.13 -12.52 -12.65
CA PHE A 140 -13.45 -12.11 -13.88
C PHE A 140 -12.49 -13.18 -14.37
N SER A 141 -11.67 -13.77 -13.49
CA SER A 141 -10.76 -14.85 -13.85
C SER A 141 -11.50 -16.07 -14.39
N GLN A 142 -12.63 -16.46 -13.79
CA GLN A 142 -13.44 -17.59 -14.28
C GLN A 142 -14.06 -17.31 -15.66
N LEU A 143 -14.67 -16.14 -15.86
CA LEU A 143 -15.32 -15.76 -17.12
C LEU A 143 -14.34 -15.48 -18.25
N ALA A 144 -13.13 -15.05 -17.92
CA ALA A 144 -12.05 -14.84 -18.89
C ALA A 144 -11.56 -16.18 -19.47
N VAL A 145 -11.49 -17.24 -18.65
CA VAL A 145 -11.10 -18.58 -19.11
C VAL A 145 -12.22 -19.26 -19.90
N SER A 146 -13.49 -19.00 -19.56
CA SER A 146 -14.63 -19.64 -20.23
C SER A 146 -15.04 -18.98 -21.57
N GLU A 147 -14.20 -18.13 -22.16
CA GLU A 147 -14.45 -17.33 -23.38
C GLU A 147 -15.81 -16.59 -23.42
N ALA A 148 -16.42 -16.34 -22.27
CA ALA A 148 -17.78 -15.79 -22.16
C ALA A 148 -17.75 -14.25 -22.25
N ARG A 149 -17.24 -13.72 -23.35
CA ARG A 149 -16.91 -12.29 -23.54
C ARG A 149 -18.09 -11.34 -23.26
N SER A 150 -19.31 -11.75 -23.61
CA SER A 150 -20.54 -10.99 -23.33
C SER A 150 -20.91 -10.95 -21.84
N LYS A 151 -20.70 -12.05 -21.10
CA LYS A 151 -20.95 -12.09 -19.64
C LYS A 151 -19.86 -11.36 -18.87
N LEU A 152 -18.61 -11.39 -19.36
CA LEU A 152 -17.52 -10.63 -18.78
C LEU A 152 -17.77 -9.12 -18.94
N SER A 153 -18.15 -8.66 -20.14
CA SER A 153 -18.40 -7.24 -20.38
C SER A 153 -19.59 -6.70 -19.57
N SER A 154 -20.66 -7.48 -19.42
CA SER A 154 -21.80 -7.10 -18.58
C SER A 154 -21.43 -7.04 -17.09
N LEU A 155 -20.64 -7.99 -16.59
CA LEU A 155 -20.18 -7.99 -15.20
C LEU A 155 -19.24 -6.81 -14.92
N VAL A 156 -18.31 -6.51 -15.84
CA VAL A 156 -17.44 -5.32 -15.74
C VAL A 156 -18.27 -4.05 -15.71
N GLY A 157 -19.28 -3.93 -16.60
CA GLY A 157 -20.20 -2.80 -16.62
C GLY A 157 -20.98 -2.64 -15.31
N GLN A 158 -21.50 -3.73 -14.75
CA GLN A 158 -22.21 -3.72 -13.46
C GLN A 158 -21.30 -3.28 -12.30
N VAL A 159 -20.06 -3.77 -12.27
CA VAL A 159 -19.08 -3.39 -11.24
C VAL A 159 -18.72 -1.90 -11.37
N ILE A 160 -18.47 -1.41 -12.58
CA ILE A 160 -18.16 0.01 -12.81
C ILE A 160 -19.35 0.91 -12.45
N SER A 161 -20.56 0.57 -12.89
CA SER A 161 -21.77 1.33 -12.54
C SER A 161 -22.05 1.32 -11.04
N GLY A 162 -21.84 0.18 -10.37
CA GLY A 162 -21.96 0.07 -8.92
C GLY A 162 -20.94 0.92 -8.18
N LEU A 163 -19.69 0.96 -8.66
CA LEU A 163 -18.65 1.85 -8.12
C LEU A 163 -19.00 3.32 -8.32
N ASN A 164 -19.43 3.71 -9.52
CA ASN A 164 -19.82 5.10 -9.80
C ASN A 164 -21.00 5.56 -8.95
N ALA A 165 -22.04 4.74 -8.81
CA ALA A 165 -23.20 5.07 -7.98
C ALA A 165 -22.85 5.25 -6.49
N LEU A 166 -21.77 4.60 -6.02
CA LEU A 166 -21.34 4.68 -4.64
C LEU A 166 -20.35 5.83 -4.38
N ILE A 167 -19.54 6.18 -5.38
CA ILE A 167 -18.47 7.19 -5.27
C ILE A 167 -18.97 8.60 -5.61
N ILE A 168 -19.94 8.72 -6.51
CA ILE A 168 -20.52 9.98 -6.99
C ILE A 168 -21.96 10.07 -6.45
N PRO A 169 -22.17 10.37 -5.15
CA PRO A 169 -23.50 10.74 -4.68
C PRO A 169 -23.95 12.09 -5.26
#